data_AF-A0A1I2CD87-F1
#
_entry.id   AF-A0A1I2CD87-F1
#
_cell.length_a   1.000
_cell.length_b   1.000
_cell.length_c   1.000
_cell.angle_alpha   90.00
_cell.angle_beta   90.00
_cell.angle_gamma   90.00
#
_symmetry.space_group_name_H-M   'P 1'
#
loop_
_entity.id
_entity.type
_entity.pdbx_description
1 polymer ?
#
loop_
_entity_poly.entity_id
_entity_poly.type
_entity_poly.pdbx_seq_one_letter_code
_entity_poly.pdbx_strand_id
1 'polypeptide(L)'
;MTADRLLVAVFASPVSEVLLRWGAELGFRTALVEPDPERVPAGTPDLRVLAFAELDDELAAGTADVVVTDHHRDELGELLRDALARPARWIGVMGNPRHEGPHVAALTRLGVPPEDIARVHRPIGLDIGSRQPAEIALSTLAGLLADRNGRAGGVAHGS
;
A
#
# COMPACT_ATOMS: atom_id res chain seq x y z
N MET A 1 -9.85 19.50 3.12
CA MET A 1 -8.42 19.81 2.93
C MET A 1 -7.64 18.50 2.86
N THR A 2 -7.48 17.96 1.66
CA THR A 2 -6.89 16.65 1.34
C THR A 2 -5.37 16.70 1.09
N ALA A 3 -4.76 17.88 1.12
CA ALA A 3 -3.40 18.15 0.65
C ALA A 3 -2.25 17.51 1.46
N ASP A 4 -2.53 16.81 2.56
CA ASP A 4 -1.51 16.24 3.47
C ASP A 4 -1.54 14.70 3.52
N ARG A 5 -2.09 14.06 2.48
CA ARG A 5 -2.38 12.63 2.45
C ARG A 5 -1.52 11.95 1.40
N LEU A 6 -0.53 11.17 1.82
CA LEU A 6 0.32 10.42 0.91
C LEU A 6 -0.20 8.98 0.75
N LEU A 7 -0.41 8.55 -0.49
CA LEU A 7 -0.62 7.15 -0.86
C LEU A 7 0.63 6.65 -1.58
N VAL A 8 1.32 5.70 -0.97
CA VAL A 8 2.52 5.07 -1.52
C VAL A 8 2.14 3.70 -2.05
N ALA A 9 2.31 3.47 -3.35
CA ALA A 9 2.29 2.12 -3.89
C ALA A 9 3.71 1.55 -3.91
N VAL A 10 3.85 0.28 -3.54
CA VAL A 10 5.11 -0.46 -3.67
C VAL A 10 4.96 -1.45 -4.81
N PHE A 11 5.97 -1.45 -5.67
CA PHE A 11 6.08 -2.15 -6.95
C PHE A 11 5.16 -1.62 -8.05
N ALA A 12 5.74 -1.49 -9.24
CA ALA A 12 5.02 -1.25 -10.47
C ALA A 12 4.18 -2.50 -10.84
N SER A 13 2.88 -2.31 -10.98
CA SER A 13 1.94 -3.33 -11.38
C SER A 13 0.70 -2.68 -12.02
N PRO A 14 -0.12 -3.45 -12.76
CA PRO A 14 -1.40 -2.95 -13.26
C PRO A 14 -2.32 -2.44 -12.14
N VAL A 15 -2.17 -2.96 -10.92
CA VAL A 15 -2.95 -2.50 -9.77
C VAL A 15 -2.41 -1.17 -9.24
N SER A 16 -1.09 -1.01 -9.08
CA SER A 16 -0.51 0.25 -8.59
C SER A 16 -0.76 1.40 -9.56
N GLU A 17 -0.77 1.15 -10.88
CA GLU A 17 -1.12 2.17 -11.88
C GLU A 17 -2.52 2.74 -11.64
N VAL A 18 -3.53 1.88 -11.51
CA VAL A 18 -4.92 2.31 -11.26
C VAL A 18 -5.06 2.92 -9.87
N LEU A 19 -4.40 2.32 -8.87
CA LEU A 19 -4.42 2.78 -7.48
C LEU A 19 -3.91 4.21 -7.36
N LEU A 20 -2.78 4.53 -8.00
CA LEU A 20 -2.16 5.85 -7.94
C LEU A 20 -2.97 6.87 -8.77
N ARG A 21 -3.50 6.48 -9.92
CA ARG A 21 -4.37 7.38 -10.72
C ARG A 21 -5.63 7.76 -9.95
N TRP A 22 -6.40 6.79 -9.47
CA TRP A 22 -7.63 7.06 -8.72
C TRP A 22 -7.36 7.62 -7.32
N GLY A 23 -6.24 7.27 -6.70
CA GLY A 23 -5.77 7.91 -5.47
C GLY A 23 -5.60 9.42 -5.65
N ALA A 24 -4.97 9.86 -6.74
CA ALA A 24 -4.84 11.28 -7.06
C ALA A 24 -6.21 11.95 -7.25
N GLU A 25 -7.15 11.31 -7.96
CA GLU A 25 -8.53 11.81 -8.13
C GLU A 25 -9.29 11.92 -6.80
N LEU A 26 -9.03 11.04 -5.84
CA LEU A 26 -9.57 11.09 -4.48
C LEU A 26 -8.84 12.09 -3.56
N GLY A 27 -7.85 12.81 -4.09
CA GLY A 27 -7.13 13.88 -3.41
C GLY A 27 -5.91 13.44 -2.61
N PHE A 28 -5.38 12.23 -2.83
CA PHE A 28 -4.08 11.84 -2.28
C PHE A 28 -2.95 12.48 -3.10
N ARG A 29 -1.87 12.87 -2.44
CA ARG A 29 -0.55 12.89 -3.08
C ARG A 29 -0.13 11.44 -3.28
N THR A 30 0.47 11.12 -4.41
CA THR A 30 0.80 9.73 -4.75
C THR A 30 2.29 9.55 -5.02
N ALA A 31 2.83 8.43 -4.57
CA ALA A 31 4.22 8.03 -4.81
C ALA A 31 4.30 6.56 -5.21
N LEU A 32 5.25 6.23 -6.09
CA LEU A 32 5.63 4.85 -6.39
C LEU A 32 7.01 4.56 -5.82
N VAL A 33 7.14 3.48 -5.05
CA VAL A 33 8.41 2.85 -4.71
C VAL A 33 8.61 1.64 -5.62
N GLU A 34 9.56 1.72 -6.55
CA GLU A 34 9.92 0.61 -7.44
C GLU A 34 11.45 0.54 -7.57
N PRO A 35 12.10 -0.49 -7.01
CA PRO A 35 13.57 -0.60 -7.06
C PRO A 35 14.10 -0.90 -8.47
N ASP A 36 13.26 -1.39 -9.39
CA ASP A 36 13.62 -1.65 -10.79
C ASP A 36 13.01 -0.58 -11.73
N PRO A 37 13.79 0.45 -12.12
CA PRO A 37 13.27 1.56 -12.93
C PRO A 37 12.76 1.14 -14.30
N GLU A 38 13.19 -0.02 -14.83
CA GLU A 38 12.73 -0.52 -16.13
C GLU A 38 11.27 -1.02 -16.08
N ARG A 39 10.76 -1.34 -14.88
CA ARG A 39 9.38 -1.79 -14.67
C ARG A 39 8.37 -0.66 -14.55
N VAL A 40 8.83 0.59 -14.42
CA VAL A 40 7.97 1.74 -14.16
C VAL A 40 7.19 2.14 -15.43
N PRO A 41 5.83 2.07 -15.41
CA PRO A 41 5.03 2.49 -16.55
C PRO A 41 5.20 3.98 -16.86
N ALA A 42 5.12 4.35 -18.14
CA ALA A 42 5.25 5.74 -18.58
C ALA A 42 4.26 6.69 -17.87
N GLY A 43 3.02 6.24 -17.63
CA GLY A 43 1.93 7.01 -17.00
C GLY A 43 1.90 7.04 -15.46
N THR A 44 2.97 6.59 -14.79
CA THR A 44 3.10 6.60 -13.32
C THR A 44 3.16 8.05 -12.77
N PRO A 45 2.74 8.35 -11.52
CA PRO A 45 2.88 9.68 -10.92
C PRO A 45 4.29 10.27 -10.97
N ASP A 46 4.40 11.58 -10.74
CA ASP A 46 5.67 12.32 -10.81
C ASP A 46 6.67 11.88 -9.73
N LEU A 47 6.19 11.54 -8.52
CA LEU A 47 7.06 11.08 -7.43
C LEU A 47 7.28 9.57 -7.53
N ARG A 48 8.46 9.21 -8.01
CA ARG A 48 8.92 7.82 -8.18
C ARG A 48 10.27 7.70 -7.52
N VAL A 49 10.42 6.71 -6.64
CA VAL A 49 11.64 6.49 -5.88
C VAL A 49 12.05 5.02 -5.97
N LEU A 50 13.33 4.76 -5.79
CA LEU A 50 13.88 3.40 -5.81
C LEU A 50 13.79 2.77 -4.41
N ALA A 51 13.82 3.59 -3.35
CA ALA A 51 13.74 3.13 -1.97
C ALA A 51 12.95 4.08 -1.07
N PHE A 52 12.47 3.56 0.06
CA PHE A 52 11.74 4.33 1.07
C PHE A 52 12.55 5.50 1.67
N ALA A 53 13.88 5.42 1.67
CA ALA A 53 14.75 6.49 2.17
C ALA A 53 14.60 7.80 1.40
N GLU A 54 14.19 7.74 0.14
CA GLU A 54 13.95 8.91 -0.68
C GLU A 54 12.59 9.57 -0.40
N LEU A 55 11.77 8.97 0.48
CA LEU A 55 10.48 9.50 0.93
C LEU A 55 10.49 9.95 2.41
N ASP A 56 11.66 10.06 3.03
CA ASP A 56 11.76 10.36 4.47
C ASP A 56 11.04 11.68 4.83
N ASP A 57 11.16 12.71 3.99
CA ASP A 57 10.48 14.00 4.18
C ASP A 57 8.96 13.89 3.99
N GLU A 58 8.49 13.15 2.98
CA GLU A 58 7.08 12.95 2.71
C GLU A 58 6.39 12.06 3.75
N LEU A 59 7.14 11.15 4.37
CA LEU A 59 6.66 10.24 5.40
C LEU A 59 6.71 10.87 6.80
N ALA A 60 7.53 11.90 7.02
CA ALA A 60 7.76 12.51 8.35
C ALA A 60 6.47 12.89 9.11
N ALA A 61 5.40 13.25 8.40
CA ALA A 61 4.11 13.60 9.00
C ALA A 61 3.35 12.40 9.60
N GLY A 62 3.73 11.16 9.29
CA GLY A 62 3.08 9.95 9.80
C GLY A 62 1.67 9.72 9.24
N THR A 63 1.32 10.38 8.13
CA THR A 63 -0.02 10.34 7.53
C THR A 63 -0.13 9.40 6.33
N ALA A 64 0.96 8.72 5.97
CA ALA A 64 1.05 7.95 4.74
C ALA A 64 0.39 6.57 4.82
N ASP A 65 -0.26 6.20 3.73
CA ASP A 65 -0.84 4.88 3.47
C ASP A 65 0.07 4.13 2.49
N VAL A 66 0.68 3.03 2.92
CA VAL A 66 1.59 2.21 2.10
C VAL A 66 0.89 0.94 1.65
N VAL A 67 0.85 0.73 0.34
CA VAL A 67 0.17 -0.40 -0.30
C VAL A 67 1.15 -1.18 -1.16
N VAL A 68 1.45 -2.42 -0.74
CA VAL A 68 2.26 -3.35 -1.53
C VAL A 68 1.38 -4.08 -2.53
N THR A 69 1.64 -3.85 -3.81
CA THR A 69 0.78 -4.33 -4.91
C THR A 69 1.24 -5.64 -5.55
N ASP A 70 2.47 -6.07 -5.25
CA ASP A 70 3.00 -7.38 -5.64
C ASP A 70 3.70 -8.03 -4.44
N HIS A 71 3.24 -9.21 -4.05
CA HIS A 71 3.74 -9.96 -2.89
C HIS A 71 4.60 -11.17 -3.28
N HIS A 72 4.98 -11.28 -4.55
CA HIS A 72 5.86 -12.34 -5.07
C HIS A 72 7.29 -11.85 -5.35
N ARG A 73 7.54 -10.55 -5.19
CA ARG A 73 8.85 -9.91 -5.40
C ARG A 73 9.86 -10.36 -4.33
N ASP A 74 11.09 -10.61 -4.74
CA ASP A 74 12.18 -10.98 -3.82
C ASP A 74 12.51 -9.83 -2.86
N GLU A 75 12.34 -8.59 -3.33
CA GLU A 75 12.59 -7.35 -2.59
C GLU A 75 11.51 -7.05 -1.53
N LEU A 76 10.42 -7.85 -1.47
CA LEU A 76 9.26 -7.63 -0.60
C LEU A 76 9.66 -7.43 0.87
N GLY A 77 10.54 -8.29 1.38
CA GLY A 77 10.95 -8.25 2.79
C GLY A 77 11.71 -6.98 3.14
N GLU A 78 12.65 -6.59 2.27
CA GLU A 78 13.52 -5.43 2.50
C GLU A 78 12.71 -4.12 2.44
N LEU A 79 11.86 -3.97 1.42
CA LEU A 79 11.01 -2.77 1.30
C LEU A 79 9.98 -2.67 2.42
N LEU A 80 9.39 -3.79 2.88
CA LEU A 80 8.47 -3.76 4.01
C LEU A 80 9.17 -3.44 5.33
N ARG A 81 10.36 -4.00 5.58
CA ARG A 81 11.17 -3.63 6.76
C ARG A 81 11.44 -2.13 6.76
N ASP A 82 11.84 -1.59 5.61
CA ASP A 82 12.17 -0.18 5.47
C ASP A 82 10.93 0.71 5.64
N ALA A 83 9.76 0.29 5.15
CA ALA A 83 8.48 0.97 5.40
C ALA A 83 8.10 0.96 6.89
N LEU A 84 8.26 -0.19 7.57
CA LEU A 84 7.93 -0.35 8.99
C LEU A 84 8.81 0.48 9.92
N ALA A 85 10.05 0.74 9.51
CA ALA A 85 11.00 1.59 10.21
C ALA A 85 10.69 3.10 10.10
N ARG A 86 9.66 3.47 9.33
CA ARG A 86 9.26 4.86 9.08
C ARG A 86 7.88 5.16 9.66
N PRO A 87 7.58 6.44 9.94
CA PRO A 87 6.25 6.85 10.35
C PRO A 87 5.26 6.70 9.17
N ALA A 88 4.58 5.56 9.11
CA ALA A 88 3.44 5.32 8.24
C ALA A 88 2.17 5.18 9.08
N ARG A 89 1.07 5.76 8.61
CA ARG A 89 -0.25 5.61 9.25
C ARG A 89 -0.73 4.17 9.14
N TRP A 90 -0.52 3.59 7.97
CA TRP A 90 -1.09 2.30 7.58
C TRP A 90 -0.17 1.62 6.57
N ILE A 91 0.05 0.31 6.72
CA ILE A 91 0.85 -0.50 5.80
C ILE A 91 0.08 -1.78 5.50
N GLY A 92 -0.11 -2.10 4.23
CA GLY A 92 -0.80 -3.33 3.86
C GLY A 92 -0.31 -3.96 2.58
N VAL A 93 -0.53 -5.27 2.49
CA VAL A 93 -0.03 -6.12 1.40
C VAL A 93 -1.21 -6.84 0.75
N MET A 94 -1.34 -6.70 -0.56
CA MET A 94 -2.32 -7.46 -1.34
C MET A 94 -2.09 -8.97 -1.22
N GLY A 95 -3.17 -9.75 -1.22
CA GLY A 95 -3.06 -11.20 -1.30
C GLY A 95 -4.34 -11.92 -0.90
N ASN A 96 -4.28 -13.25 -0.97
CA ASN A 96 -5.41 -14.11 -0.64
C ASN A 96 -5.44 -14.39 0.88
N PRO A 97 -6.58 -14.18 1.58
CA PRO A 97 -6.70 -14.49 3.01
C PRO A 97 -6.50 -15.96 3.37
N ARG A 98 -6.63 -16.87 2.40
CA ARG A 98 -6.49 -18.33 2.62
C ARG A 98 -5.05 -18.78 2.84
N HIS A 99 -4.07 -17.93 2.58
CA HIS A 99 -2.65 -18.26 2.72
C HIS A 99 -1.97 -17.26 3.64
N GLU A 100 -1.05 -17.75 4.46
CA GLU A 100 -0.15 -16.90 5.22
C GLU A 100 0.58 -15.94 4.28
N GLY A 101 0.73 -14.68 4.71
CA GLY A 101 1.40 -13.68 3.91
C GLY A 101 2.88 -13.98 3.77
N PRO A 102 3.45 -13.96 2.54
CA PRO A 102 4.89 -14.19 2.36
C PRO A 102 5.75 -13.14 3.08
N HIS A 103 5.18 -11.97 3.37
CA HIS A 103 5.82 -10.95 4.19
C HIS A 103 6.19 -11.45 5.60
N VAL A 104 5.41 -12.35 6.21
CA VAL A 104 5.68 -12.84 7.57
C VAL A 104 7.03 -13.57 7.61
N ALA A 105 7.20 -14.55 6.73
CA ALA A 105 8.46 -15.29 6.63
C ALA A 105 9.62 -14.40 6.16
N ALA A 106 9.38 -13.50 5.20
CA ALA A 106 10.41 -12.58 4.71
C ALA A 106 10.92 -11.63 5.80
N LEU A 107 10.02 -10.99 6.55
CA LEU A 107 10.35 -10.07 7.63
C LEU A 107 10.98 -10.79 8.83
N THR A 108 10.50 -11.99 9.16
CA THR A 108 11.08 -12.83 10.23
C THR A 108 12.55 -13.16 9.92
N ARG A 109 12.87 -13.53 8.68
CA ARG A 109 14.26 -13.78 8.25
C ARG A 109 15.16 -12.55 8.35
N LEU A 110 14.58 -11.36 8.20
CA LEU A 110 15.28 -10.08 8.34
C LEU A 110 15.37 -9.60 9.80
N GLY A 111 14.87 -10.39 10.76
CA GLY A 111 14.94 -10.06 12.19
C GLY A 111 13.95 -8.98 12.63
N VAL A 112 12.89 -8.72 11.86
CA VAL A 112 11.85 -7.77 12.24
C VAL A 112 11.03 -8.33 13.40
N PRO A 113 10.78 -7.56 14.48
CA PRO A 113 10.02 -8.04 15.62
C PRO A 113 8.58 -8.46 15.25
N PRO A 114 8.01 -9.52 15.85
CA PRO A 114 6.66 -9.97 15.56
C PRO A 114 5.58 -8.89 15.72
N GLU A 115 5.75 -7.99 16.69
CA GLU A 115 4.86 -6.84 16.93
C GLU A 115 4.85 -5.85 15.76
N ASP A 116 5.99 -5.68 15.08
CA ASP A 116 6.08 -4.84 13.89
C ASP A 116 5.51 -5.54 12.66
N ILE A 117 5.75 -6.85 12.52
CA ILE A 117 5.15 -7.67 11.46
C ILE A 117 3.61 -7.61 11.57
N ALA A 118 3.06 -7.65 12.79
CA ALA A 118 1.63 -7.59 13.05
C ALA A 118 0.96 -6.26 12.64
N ARG A 119 1.75 -5.19 12.41
CA ARG A 119 1.25 -3.91 11.87
C ARG A 119 0.90 -3.99 10.38
N VAL A 120 1.32 -5.05 9.67
CA VAL A 120 1.05 -5.23 8.24
C VAL A 120 -0.34 -5.81 8.02
N HIS A 121 -1.22 -5.04 7.38
CA HIS A 121 -2.57 -5.48 7.06
C HIS A 121 -2.57 -6.44 5.85
N ARG A 122 -3.22 -7.60 5.99
CA ARG A 122 -3.45 -8.57 4.90
C ARG A 122 -4.68 -9.46 5.17
N PRO A 123 -5.53 -9.74 4.18
CA PRO A 123 -5.59 -9.10 2.87
C PRO A 123 -6.04 -7.64 3.00
N ILE A 124 -5.79 -6.84 1.97
CA ILE A 124 -6.22 -5.43 1.93
C ILE A 124 -7.41 -5.24 1.00
N GLY A 125 -8.17 -4.18 1.26
CA GLY A 125 -9.36 -3.82 0.49
C GLY A 125 -10.65 -4.44 1.03
N LEU A 126 -11.78 -3.88 0.60
CA LEU A 126 -13.11 -4.39 0.94
C LEU A 126 -13.44 -5.64 0.13
N ASP A 127 -14.17 -6.57 0.73
CA ASP A 127 -14.64 -7.77 0.04
C ASP A 127 -15.78 -7.43 -0.92
N ILE A 128 -15.41 -7.10 -2.16
CA ILE A 128 -16.32 -6.86 -3.28
C ILE A 128 -16.23 -7.96 -4.34
N GLY A 129 -15.52 -9.06 -4.05
CA GLY A 129 -15.23 -10.11 -5.03
C GLY A 129 -14.36 -9.66 -6.21
N SER A 130 -13.45 -8.71 -5.97
CA SER A 130 -12.56 -8.12 -6.97
C SER A 130 -11.65 -9.17 -7.65
N ARG A 131 -11.44 -9.01 -8.95
CA ARG A 131 -10.59 -9.88 -9.78
C ARG A 131 -9.72 -9.10 -10.75
N GLN A 132 -10.24 -8.00 -11.30
CA GLN A 132 -9.51 -7.16 -12.24
C GLN A 132 -8.65 -6.13 -11.50
N PRO A 133 -7.51 -5.68 -12.07
CA PRO A 133 -6.65 -4.70 -11.41
C PRO A 133 -7.38 -3.44 -10.93
N ALA A 134 -8.31 -2.94 -11.75
CA ALA A 134 -9.14 -1.80 -11.38
C ALA A 134 -10.10 -2.10 -10.22
N GLU A 135 -10.71 -3.29 -10.17
CA GLU A 135 -11.57 -3.70 -9.04
C GLU A 135 -10.75 -3.84 -7.75
N ILE A 136 -9.53 -4.37 -7.83
CA ILE A 136 -8.62 -4.51 -6.70
C ILE A 136 -8.22 -3.12 -6.18
N ALA A 137 -7.83 -2.21 -7.07
CA ALA A 137 -7.53 -0.82 -6.72
C ALA A 137 -8.74 -0.11 -6.07
N LEU A 138 -9.94 -0.27 -6.64
CA LEU A 138 -11.19 0.27 -6.08
C LEU A 138 -11.42 -0.24 -4.65
N SER A 139 -11.34 -1.57 -4.47
CA SER A 139 -11.56 -2.19 -3.17
C SER A 139 -10.55 -1.73 -2.12
N THR A 140 -9.30 -1.53 -2.54
CA THR A 140 -8.20 -1.05 -1.70
C THR A 140 -8.43 0.40 -1.26
N LEU A 141 -8.73 1.30 -2.21
CA LEU A 141 -9.02 2.71 -1.92
C LEU A 141 -10.24 2.86 -1.02
N ALA A 142 -11.31 2.10 -1.29
CA ALA A 142 -12.50 2.09 -0.46
C ALA A 142 -12.18 1.61 0.97
N GLY A 143 -11.35 0.58 1.12
CA GLY A 143 -10.86 0.09 2.41
C GLY A 143 -10.05 1.12 3.18
N LEU A 144 -9.09 1.78 2.52
CA LEU A 144 -8.28 2.86 3.12
C LEU A 144 -9.15 4.02 3.61
N LEU A 145 -10.12 4.46 2.79
CA LEU A 145 -11.04 5.52 3.16
C LEU A 145 -11.97 5.10 4.31
N ALA A 146 -12.42 3.85 4.32
CA ALA A 146 -13.25 3.32 5.40
C ALA A 146 -12.48 3.28 6.72
N ASP A 147 -11.30 2.67 6.74
CA ASP A 147 -10.38 2.60 7.89
C ASP A 147 -10.11 3.98 8.47
N ARG A 148 -9.72 4.93 7.60
CA ARG A 148 -9.47 6.32 7.99
C ARG A 148 -10.66 7.01 8.66
N ASN A 149 -11.87 6.68 8.20
CA ASN A 149 -13.11 7.26 8.73
C ASN A 149 -13.67 6.45 9.91
N GLY A 150 -12.92 5.45 10.43
CA GLY A 150 -13.38 4.57 11.50
C GLY A 150 -14.59 3.73 11.10
N ARG A 151 -14.68 3.32 9.82
CA ARG A 151 -15.78 2.55 9.25
C ARG A 151 -15.28 1.20 8.75
N ALA A 152 -16.17 0.21 8.77
CA ALA A 152 -15.88 -1.12 8.20
C ALA A 152 -16.07 -1.20 6.68
N GLY A 153 -16.65 -0.18 6.03
CA GLY A 153 -16.93 -0.20 4.59
C GLY A 153 -18.18 -1.00 4.18
N GLY A 154 -19.09 -1.28 5.11
CA GLY A 154 -20.40 -1.89 4.82
C GLY A 154 -21.42 -0.92 4.21
N VAL A 155 -22.67 -1.38 4.06
CA VAL A 155 -23.78 -0.59 3.52
C VAL A 155 -23.94 0.76 4.24
N ALA A 156 -24.05 1.84 3.47
CA ALA A 156 -24.18 3.19 4.01
C ALA A 156 -25.56 3.36 4.68
N HIS A 157 -25.56 3.45 6.02
CA HIS A 157 -26.76 3.49 6.88
C HIS A 157 -27.48 2.14 6.87
N GLY A 158 -27.07 1.24 7.77
CA GLY A 158 -27.76 -0.03 7.99
C GLY A 158 -29.24 0.19 8.24
N SER A 159 -30.05 -0.73 7.71
CA SER A 159 -31.34 -1.06 8.33
C SER A 159 -31.09 -1.70 9.69
#